data_AF-A0A496W8F7-F1
#
_entry.id   AF-A0A496W8F7-F1
#
_cell.length_a   1.000
_cell.length_b   1.000
_cell.length_c   1.000
_cell.angle_alpha   90.00
_cell.angle_beta   90.00
_cell.angle_gamma   90.00
#
_symmetry.space_group_name_H-M   'P 1'
#
loop_
_entity.id
_entity.type
_entity.pdbx_description
1 polymer ?
#
loop_
_entity_poly.entity_id
_entity_poly.type
_entity_poly.pdbx_seq_one_letter_code
_entity_poly.pdbx_strand_id
1 'polypeptide(L)'
;MYQGIFIDNQDSAQQFAGLMSTSGSHGLQISFQKPRELMMLAQDILAHRPDLVALDYRLADPQKPLSSYKAGALAQLLRDAVMDTVTEDFPIILVSQQDELSRFFENVTAHDLFDSHFSKETLAKGNTQNQILSLVLGYKKLIQYWNEPERWVSLLDVTQPEKVEVAYQAIRELDKLKAPHQVARDILRYLINRQGLLLDKDNLLAQLGVAKTGKDVDAILELLKTGEVLYTGIFSEGWTRWWGHRLQDWGDELCGESLGNMTAKERVSCLNDKLGLALSPAKSRWQNHSDAFFGFACASCHQPTEREFAVLAYDPSPYRFVQRKSICWKCVETGEFEKHGLEIDDGAEFIVEKIRNGEIRSAAYLGQ
;
A
#
# COMPACT_ATOMS: atom_id res chain seq x y z
N MET A 1 16.05 -10.38 -17.60
CA MET A 1 16.04 -8.91 -17.43
C MET A 1 14.83 -8.37 -18.14
N TYR A 2 13.95 -7.71 -17.40
CA TYR A 2 12.72 -7.11 -17.90
C TYR A 2 13.00 -5.80 -18.62
N GLN A 3 12.14 -5.42 -19.56
CA GLN A 3 12.27 -4.23 -20.39
C GLN A 3 11.11 -3.27 -20.16
N GLY A 4 11.43 -2.03 -19.80
CA GLY A 4 10.47 -0.95 -19.65
C GLY A 4 10.72 0.19 -20.64
N ILE A 5 9.68 0.99 -20.86
CA ILE A 5 9.74 2.20 -21.68
C ILE A 5 9.29 3.38 -20.83
N PHE A 6 10.07 4.46 -20.80
CA PHE A 6 9.70 5.73 -20.20
C PHE A 6 9.51 6.80 -21.28
N ILE A 7 8.31 7.37 -21.34
CA ILE A 7 7.95 8.41 -22.30
C ILE A 7 7.85 9.77 -21.59
N ASP A 8 8.70 10.71 -21.99
CA ASP A 8 8.68 12.08 -21.50
C ASP A 8 9.19 13.04 -22.59
N ASN A 9 8.68 14.27 -22.60
CA ASN A 9 9.01 15.28 -23.60
C ASN A 9 10.38 15.95 -23.38
N GLN A 10 11.01 15.82 -22.21
CA GLN A 10 12.28 16.47 -21.85
C GLN A 10 13.47 15.51 -21.94
N ASP A 11 14.56 15.89 -22.61
CA ASP A 11 15.76 15.03 -22.71
C ASP A 11 16.42 14.83 -21.34
N SER A 12 16.34 15.85 -20.48
CA SER A 12 16.76 15.77 -19.09
C SER A 12 16.01 14.70 -18.30
N ALA A 13 14.86 14.22 -18.78
CA ALA A 13 14.11 13.17 -18.11
C ALA A 13 14.71 11.77 -18.31
N GLN A 14 15.66 11.59 -19.24
CA GLN A 14 16.35 10.32 -19.44
C GLN A 14 16.98 9.77 -18.15
N GLN A 15 17.42 10.65 -17.24
CA GLN A 15 17.95 10.25 -15.94
C GLN A 15 16.93 9.45 -15.09
N PHE A 16 15.63 9.75 -15.20
CA PHE A 16 14.59 9.04 -14.44
C PHE A 16 14.40 7.60 -14.92
N ALA A 17 14.64 7.31 -16.21
CA ALA A 17 14.67 5.93 -16.69
C ALA A 17 15.75 5.11 -15.96
N GLY A 18 16.93 5.71 -15.75
CA GLY A 18 18.00 5.11 -14.95
C GLY A 18 17.59 4.92 -13.49
N LEU A 19 16.96 5.92 -12.87
CA LEU A 19 16.51 5.86 -11.48
C LEU A 19 15.42 4.81 -11.23
N MET A 20 14.59 4.50 -12.23
CA MET A 20 13.56 3.46 -12.16
C MET A 20 14.09 2.06 -12.52
N SER A 21 15.28 1.96 -13.11
CA SER A 21 15.88 0.68 -13.49
C SER A 21 16.49 -0.04 -12.29
N THR A 22 16.56 -1.37 -12.36
CA THR A 22 17.20 -2.24 -11.36
C THR A 22 18.21 -3.17 -11.99
N SER A 23 19.27 -3.46 -11.24
CA SER A 23 20.34 -4.38 -11.65
C SER A 23 19.97 -5.85 -11.45
N GLY A 24 20.69 -6.74 -12.13
CA GLY A 24 20.61 -8.19 -11.92
C GLY A 24 19.90 -8.96 -13.04
N SER A 25 19.96 -10.29 -13.00
CA SER A 25 19.39 -11.18 -14.02
C SER A 25 17.86 -11.05 -14.15
N HIS A 26 17.20 -10.72 -13.05
CA HIS A 26 15.76 -10.44 -12.97
C HIS A 26 15.47 -8.95 -12.70
N GLY A 27 16.44 -8.06 -12.98
CA GLY A 27 16.26 -6.61 -12.92
C GLY A 27 15.41 -6.08 -14.07
N LEU A 28 15.04 -4.81 -13.97
CA LEU A 28 14.25 -4.04 -14.94
C LEU A 28 15.15 -2.98 -15.59
N GLN A 29 15.28 -3.03 -16.91
CA GLN A 29 15.94 -1.97 -17.67
C GLN A 29 14.89 -1.09 -18.32
N ILE A 30 14.86 0.20 -17.96
CA ILE A 30 13.96 1.17 -18.59
C ILE A 30 14.73 1.98 -19.63
N SER A 31 14.16 2.04 -20.83
CA SER A 31 14.64 2.86 -21.94
C SER A 31 13.86 4.17 -22.01
N PHE A 32 14.54 5.27 -22.32
CA PHE A 32 13.89 6.56 -22.55
C PHE A 32 13.51 6.73 -24.02
N GLN A 33 12.31 7.23 -24.27
CA GLN A 33 11.82 7.55 -25.61
C GLN A 33 11.01 8.85 -25.59
N LYS A 34 11.16 9.69 -26.63
CA LYS A 34 10.32 10.87 -26.82
C LYS A 34 8.90 10.48 -27.27
N PRO A 35 7.87 11.24 -26.86
CA PRO A 35 6.53 11.04 -27.39
C PRO A 35 6.49 11.28 -28.90
N ARG A 36 5.58 10.57 -29.56
CA ARG A 36 5.20 10.74 -30.97
C ARG A 36 3.69 10.96 -31.05
N GLU A 37 3.15 11.10 -32.25
CA GLU A 37 1.70 11.02 -32.50
C GLU A 37 1.09 9.81 -31.76
N LEU A 38 -0.07 10.03 -31.15
CA LEU A 38 -0.69 9.14 -30.17
C LEU A 38 -0.90 7.71 -30.69
N MET A 39 -1.49 7.58 -31.89
CA MET A 39 -1.79 6.26 -32.47
C MET A 39 -0.51 5.52 -32.87
N MET A 40 0.44 6.22 -33.47
CA MET A 40 1.74 5.64 -33.80
C MET A 40 2.49 5.18 -32.53
N LEU A 41 2.50 6.00 -31.48
CA LEU A 41 3.17 5.63 -30.24
C LEU A 41 2.53 4.42 -29.56
N ALA A 42 1.19 4.36 -29.52
CA ALA A 42 0.48 3.21 -28.96
C ALA A 42 0.81 1.92 -29.74
N GLN A 43 0.81 1.96 -31.07
CA GLN A 43 1.19 0.83 -31.92
C GLN A 43 2.64 0.40 -31.71
N ASP A 44 3.57 1.36 -31.64
CA ASP A 44 4.98 1.10 -31.37
C ASP A 44 5.12 0.39 -30.01
N ILE A 45 4.50 0.91 -28.94
CA ILE A 45 4.56 0.31 -27.59
C ILE A 45 4.02 -1.13 -27.60
N LEU A 46 2.84 -1.35 -28.17
CA LEU A 46 2.23 -2.67 -28.24
C LEU A 46 3.08 -3.66 -29.04
N ALA A 47 3.68 -3.22 -30.15
CA ALA A 47 4.57 -4.06 -30.95
C ALA A 47 5.86 -4.44 -30.21
N HIS A 48 6.37 -3.57 -29.33
CA HIS A 48 7.56 -3.85 -28.51
C HIS A 48 7.26 -4.82 -27.35
N ARG A 49 6.00 -4.96 -26.93
CA ARG A 49 5.57 -5.79 -25.78
C ARG A 49 6.42 -5.57 -24.52
N PRO A 50 6.48 -4.33 -24.00
CA PRO A 50 7.26 -4.04 -22.81
C PRO A 50 6.67 -4.74 -21.57
N ASP A 51 7.52 -4.93 -20.57
CA ASP A 51 7.12 -5.40 -19.25
C ASP A 51 6.58 -4.27 -18.37
N LEU A 52 6.82 -3.01 -18.73
CA LEU A 52 6.32 -1.82 -18.03
C LEU A 52 6.33 -0.59 -18.95
N VAL A 53 5.33 0.28 -18.79
CA VAL A 53 5.31 1.60 -19.42
C VAL A 53 5.22 2.68 -18.35
N ALA A 54 6.15 3.62 -18.35
CA ALA A 54 6.14 4.83 -17.54
C ALA A 54 5.83 6.03 -18.42
N LEU A 55 4.91 6.90 -17.99
CA LEU A 55 4.46 8.06 -18.78
C LEU A 55 4.59 9.34 -17.96
N ASP A 56 5.17 10.39 -18.53
CA ASP A 56 4.96 11.76 -18.05
C ASP A 56 3.52 12.20 -18.32
N TYR A 57 2.94 12.99 -17.42
CA TYR A 57 1.54 13.41 -17.52
C TYR A 57 1.24 14.18 -18.82
N ARG A 58 2.18 14.99 -19.33
CA ARG A 58 2.01 15.80 -20.54
C ARG A 58 2.97 15.36 -21.64
N LEU A 59 2.41 14.73 -22.64
CA LEU A 59 3.16 14.22 -23.78
C LEU A 59 2.96 15.15 -24.98
N ALA A 60 4.06 15.69 -25.50
CA ALA A 60 4.04 16.55 -26.68
C ALA A 60 5.12 16.10 -27.64
N ASP A 61 4.71 15.69 -28.85
CA ASP A 61 5.63 15.37 -29.93
C ASP A 61 6.52 16.59 -30.23
N PRO A 62 7.86 16.50 -30.05
CA PRO A 62 8.77 17.61 -30.31
C PRO A 62 8.71 18.12 -31.74
N GLN A 63 8.34 17.26 -32.70
CA GLN A 63 8.21 17.59 -34.12
C GLN A 63 6.81 18.14 -34.47
N LYS A 64 5.81 17.85 -33.64
CA LYS A 64 4.43 18.33 -33.80
C LYS A 64 3.86 18.81 -32.45
N PRO A 65 4.27 19.98 -31.94
CA PRO A 65 3.86 20.45 -30.61
C PRO A 65 2.35 20.61 -30.43
N LEU A 66 1.63 20.87 -31.54
CA LEU A 66 0.16 20.96 -31.57
C LEU A 66 -0.53 19.60 -31.37
N SER A 67 0.18 18.49 -31.52
CA SER A 67 -0.30 17.13 -31.27
C SER A 67 -0.03 16.68 -29.82
N SER A 68 -0.03 17.62 -28.87
CA SER A 68 0.12 17.28 -27.45
C SER A 68 -1.12 16.55 -26.91
N TYR A 69 -0.91 15.56 -26.05
CA TYR A 69 -1.95 14.81 -25.35
C TYR A 69 -1.51 14.49 -23.92
N LYS A 70 -2.49 14.13 -23.09
CA LYS A 70 -2.22 13.70 -21.72
C LYS A 70 -1.94 12.20 -21.69
N ALA A 71 -1.13 11.76 -20.73
CA ALA A 71 -0.82 10.35 -20.51
C ALA A 71 -2.07 9.46 -20.46
N GLY A 72 -3.17 9.95 -19.88
CA GLY A 72 -4.43 9.20 -19.79
C GLY A 72 -5.00 8.76 -21.14
N ALA A 73 -4.82 9.57 -22.20
CA ALA A 73 -5.29 9.19 -23.53
C ALA A 73 -4.51 7.98 -24.09
N LEU A 74 -3.18 7.97 -23.90
CA LEU A 74 -2.34 6.85 -24.29
C LEU A 74 -2.60 5.62 -23.43
N ALA A 75 -2.70 5.79 -22.10
CA ALA A 75 -2.99 4.69 -21.18
C ALA A 75 -4.32 4.01 -21.51
N GLN A 76 -5.37 4.79 -21.80
CA GLN A 76 -6.67 4.23 -22.23
C GLN A 76 -6.53 3.37 -23.49
N LEU A 77 -5.86 3.88 -24.54
CA LEU A 77 -5.65 3.11 -25.77
C LEU A 77 -4.88 1.81 -25.52
N LEU A 78 -3.86 1.84 -24.67
CA LEU A 78 -3.10 0.65 -24.31
C LEU A 78 -3.97 -0.36 -23.53
N ARG A 79 -4.76 0.10 -22.55
CA ARG A 79 -5.68 -0.77 -21.78
C ARG A 79 -6.74 -1.39 -22.66
N ASP A 80 -7.33 -0.62 -23.57
CA ASP A 80 -8.35 -1.12 -24.51
C ASP A 80 -7.75 -2.18 -25.44
N ALA A 81 -6.53 -1.95 -25.95
CA ALA A 81 -5.88 -2.88 -26.86
C ALA A 81 -5.55 -4.25 -26.24
N VAL A 82 -5.15 -4.28 -24.95
CA VAL A 82 -4.79 -5.53 -24.27
C VAL A 82 -6.00 -6.31 -23.75
N MET A 83 -7.23 -5.79 -23.87
CA MET A 83 -8.45 -6.53 -23.52
C MET A 83 -8.63 -7.78 -24.38
N ASP A 84 -8.19 -7.74 -25.64
CA ASP A 84 -8.26 -8.87 -26.58
C ASP A 84 -7.04 -9.81 -26.45
N THR A 85 -5.97 -9.36 -25.79
CA THR A 85 -4.70 -10.08 -25.62
C THR A 85 -4.20 -10.00 -24.18
N VAL A 86 -5.04 -10.38 -23.21
CA VAL A 86 -4.78 -10.25 -21.77
C VAL A 86 -3.42 -10.78 -21.27
N THR A 87 -2.82 -11.75 -21.97
CA THR A 87 -1.47 -12.25 -21.65
C THR A 87 -0.33 -11.29 -22.01
N GLU A 88 -0.65 -10.22 -22.74
CA GLU A 88 0.25 -9.13 -23.15
C GLU A 88 0.01 -7.86 -22.33
N ASP A 89 -0.84 -7.90 -21.30
CA ASP A 89 -1.06 -6.77 -20.39
C ASP A 89 0.21 -6.47 -19.56
N PHE A 90 0.39 -5.22 -19.17
CA PHE A 90 1.57 -4.74 -18.44
C PHE A 90 1.21 -3.57 -17.52
N PRO A 91 1.99 -3.34 -16.45
CA PRO A 91 1.79 -2.19 -15.60
C PRO A 91 2.08 -0.87 -16.33
N ILE A 92 1.23 0.12 -16.10
CA ILE A 92 1.39 1.50 -16.56
C ILE A 92 1.53 2.40 -15.34
N ILE A 93 2.64 3.12 -15.23
CA ILE A 93 2.90 4.05 -14.13
C ILE A 93 2.95 5.50 -14.63
N LEU A 94 2.47 6.42 -13.80
CA LEU A 94 2.54 7.86 -14.04
C LEU A 94 3.77 8.45 -13.35
N VAL A 95 4.59 9.21 -14.07
CA VAL A 95 5.80 9.86 -13.54
C VAL A 95 5.81 11.35 -13.87
N SER A 96 5.43 12.21 -12.93
CA SER A 96 5.28 13.66 -13.18
C SER A 96 5.88 14.51 -12.07
N GLN A 97 5.81 15.83 -12.21
CA GLN A 97 6.05 16.75 -11.09
C GLN A 97 4.93 16.62 -10.05
N GLN A 98 5.25 16.91 -8.78
CA GLN A 98 4.31 16.76 -7.67
C GLN A 98 3.00 17.56 -7.86
N ASP A 99 3.09 18.79 -8.38
CA ASP A 99 1.92 19.66 -8.61
C ASP A 99 0.99 19.12 -9.71
N GLU A 100 1.55 18.48 -10.73
CA GLU A 100 0.78 17.85 -11.80
C GLU A 100 0.08 16.56 -11.33
N LEU A 101 0.74 15.79 -10.46
CA LEU A 101 0.11 14.64 -9.82
C LEU A 101 -1.07 15.07 -8.94
N SER A 102 -0.94 16.14 -8.15
CA SER A 102 -2.05 16.68 -7.37
C SER A 102 -3.25 17.04 -8.24
N ARG A 103 -3.04 17.71 -9.39
CA ARG A 103 -4.10 18.01 -10.36
C ARG A 103 -4.70 16.76 -11.02
N PHE A 104 -3.90 15.72 -11.22
CA PHE A 104 -4.37 14.43 -11.69
C PHE A 104 -5.30 13.77 -10.65
N PHE A 105 -4.98 13.90 -9.36
CA PHE A 105 -5.83 13.36 -8.28
C PHE A 105 -7.20 14.01 -8.18
N GLU A 106 -7.36 15.24 -8.64
CA GLU A 106 -8.67 15.90 -8.72
C GLU A 106 -9.56 15.28 -9.82
N ASN A 107 -9.00 14.56 -10.79
CA ASN A 107 -9.75 13.90 -11.86
C ASN A 107 -10.00 12.41 -11.55
N VAL A 108 -11.09 12.13 -10.85
CA VAL A 108 -11.50 10.79 -10.39
C VAL A 108 -11.53 9.74 -11.50
N THR A 109 -11.87 10.13 -12.74
CA THR A 109 -11.99 9.17 -13.87
C THR A 109 -10.66 8.65 -14.40
N ALA A 110 -9.57 9.40 -14.22
CA ALA A 110 -8.27 9.03 -14.76
C ALA A 110 -7.48 8.08 -13.85
N HIS A 111 -7.90 7.90 -12.60
CA HIS A 111 -7.18 7.12 -11.58
C HIS A 111 -7.09 5.64 -11.92
N ASP A 112 -8.07 5.12 -12.64
CA ASP A 112 -8.16 3.68 -12.93
C ASP A 112 -7.24 3.22 -14.08
N LEU A 113 -6.55 4.16 -14.76
CA LEU A 113 -5.69 3.85 -15.91
C LEU A 113 -4.27 3.43 -15.52
N PHE A 114 -3.81 3.88 -14.35
CA PHE A 114 -2.43 3.71 -13.89
C PHE A 114 -2.38 2.83 -12.65
N ASP A 115 -1.42 1.92 -12.59
CA ASP A 115 -1.23 1.02 -11.44
C ASP A 115 -0.54 1.73 -10.27
N SER A 116 0.29 2.73 -10.57
CA SER A 116 0.98 3.55 -9.58
C SER A 116 1.38 4.90 -10.15
N HIS A 117 1.78 5.81 -9.27
CA HIS A 117 2.25 7.15 -9.60
C HIS A 117 3.47 7.50 -8.76
N PHE A 118 4.44 8.18 -9.36
CA PHE A 118 5.65 8.62 -8.68
C PHE A 118 5.96 10.05 -9.08
N SER A 119 6.26 10.90 -8.10
CA SER A 119 6.82 12.20 -8.41
C SER A 119 8.29 12.07 -8.78
N LYS A 120 8.77 12.92 -9.69
CA LYS A 120 10.18 12.95 -10.10
C LYS A 120 11.11 13.17 -8.89
N GLU A 121 10.66 13.94 -7.91
CA GLU A 121 11.34 14.14 -6.63
C GLU A 121 11.40 12.86 -5.79
N THR A 122 10.34 12.05 -5.79
CA THR A 122 10.31 10.77 -5.07
C THR A 122 11.25 9.76 -5.72
N LEU A 123 11.30 9.71 -7.06
CA LEU A 123 12.27 8.87 -7.77
C LEU A 123 13.72 9.27 -7.46
N ALA A 124 14.00 10.58 -7.40
CA ALA A 124 15.33 11.10 -7.09
C ALA A 124 15.79 10.79 -5.65
N LYS A 125 14.85 10.65 -4.70
CA LYS A 125 15.14 10.24 -3.32
C LYS A 125 15.44 8.74 -3.18
N GLY A 126 15.10 7.93 -4.20
CA GLY A 126 15.27 6.47 -4.19
C GLY A 126 14.17 5.71 -3.44
N ASN A 127 14.33 4.39 -3.33
CA ASN A 127 13.43 3.42 -2.68
C ASN A 127 12.15 3.06 -3.44
N THR A 128 11.93 3.61 -4.64
CA THR A 128 10.77 3.27 -5.47
C THR A 128 11.04 2.12 -6.43
N GLN A 129 12.31 1.77 -6.66
CA GLN A 129 12.68 0.78 -7.67
C GLN A 129 12.09 -0.60 -7.37
N ASN A 130 12.05 -0.98 -6.10
CA ASN A 130 11.45 -2.25 -5.68
C ASN A 130 9.94 -2.27 -5.95
N GLN A 131 9.24 -1.14 -5.76
CA GLN A 131 7.81 -1.03 -6.09
C GLN A 131 7.58 -1.17 -7.59
N ILE A 132 8.38 -0.47 -8.41
CA ILE A 132 8.29 -0.52 -9.87
C ILE A 132 8.59 -1.94 -10.38
N LEU A 133 9.66 -2.57 -9.90
CA LEU A 133 9.97 -3.95 -10.25
C LEU A 133 8.89 -4.92 -9.78
N SER A 134 8.34 -4.73 -8.58
CA SER A 134 7.29 -5.60 -8.03
C SER A 134 5.99 -5.52 -8.84
N LEU A 135 5.67 -4.37 -9.45
CA LEU A 135 4.57 -4.30 -10.43
C LEU A 135 4.81 -5.24 -11.62
N VAL A 136 6.03 -5.23 -12.18
CA VAL A 136 6.41 -6.13 -13.29
C VAL A 136 6.30 -7.59 -12.88
N LEU A 137 6.93 -7.96 -11.76
CA LEU A 137 6.90 -9.33 -11.23
C LEU A 137 5.45 -9.77 -10.96
N GLY A 138 4.64 -8.86 -10.41
CA GLY A 138 3.24 -9.12 -10.13
C GLY A 138 2.43 -9.41 -11.38
N TYR A 139 2.61 -8.62 -12.44
CA TYR A 139 1.96 -8.89 -13.73
C TYR A 139 2.40 -10.22 -14.34
N LYS A 140 3.69 -10.60 -14.23
CA LYS A 140 4.14 -11.93 -14.66
C LYS A 140 3.42 -13.05 -13.91
N LYS A 141 3.26 -12.91 -12.60
CA LYS A 141 2.50 -13.86 -11.76
C LYS A 141 1.00 -13.87 -12.14
N LEU A 142 0.39 -12.71 -12.40
CA LEU A 142 -1.00 -12.60 -12.86
C LEU A 142 -1.24 -13.34 -14.17
N ILE A 143 -0.38 -13.10 -15.15
CA ILE A 143 -0.49 -13.71 -16.48
C ILE A 143 -0.27 -15.22 -16.39
N GLN A 144 0.71 -15.66 -15.59
CA GLN A 144 0.99 -17.08 -15.36
C GLN A 144 -0.26 -17.82 -14.84
N TYR A 145 -0.96 -17.24 -13.88
CA TYR A 145 -2.13 -17.86 -13.23
C TYR A 145 -3.47 -17.43 -13.81
N TRP A 146 -3.47 -16.74 -14.96
CA TRP A 146 -4.66 -16.06 -15.47
C TRP A 146 -5.87 -16.98 -15.66
N ASN A 147 -5.61 -18.18 -16.16
CA ASN A 147 -6.61 -19.20 -16.49
C ASN A 147 -6.82 -20.22 -15.36
N GLU A 148 -6.16 -20.06 -14.20
CA GLU A 148 -6.36 -20.97 -13.08
C GLU A 148 -7.72 -20.73 -12.40
N PRO A 149 -8.44 -21.80 -12.01
CA PRO A 149 -9.60 -21.66 -11.14
C PRO A 149 -9.16 -21.16 -9.77
N GLU A 150 -9.94 -20.28 -9.15
CA GLU A 150 -9.59 -19.67 -7.86
C GLU A 150 -8.20 -18.99 -7.88
N ARG A 151 -7.84 -18.33 -8.99
CA ARG A 151 -6.51 -17.71 -9.18
C ARG A 151 -6.09 -16.81 -8.02
N TRP A 152 -7.03 -16.16 -7.34
CA TRP A 152 -6.73 -15.34 -6.16
C TRP A 152 -5.92 -16.10 -5.08
N VAL A 153 -6.11 -17.42 -4.95
CA VAL A 153 -5.40 -18.28 -4.01
C VAL A 153 -3.90 -18.32 -4.35
N SER A 154 -3.57 -18.62 -5.61
CA SER A 154 -2.19 -18.65 -6.13
C SER A 154 -1.55 -17.26 -6.12
N LEU A 155 -2.34 -16.22 -6.42
CA LEU A 155 -1.86 -14.83 -6.44
C LEU A 155 -1.49 -14.33 -5.05
N LEU A 156 -2.37 -14.53 -4.07
CA LEU A 156 -2.18 -14.07 -2.70
C LEU A 156 -1.31 -15.01 -1.85
N ASP A 157 -0.92 -16.17 -2.39
CA ASP A 157 -0.10 -17.18 -1.70
C ASP A 157 -0.75 -17.70 -0.41
N VAL A 158 -2.02 -18.11 -0.56
CA VAL A 158 -2.89 -18.58 0.51
C VAL A 158 -3.00 -20.11 0.44
N THR A 159 -2.83 -20.79 1.57
CA THR A 159 -2.98 -22.25 1.65
C THR A 159 -4.45 -22.67 1.73
N GLN A 160 -4.75 -23.95 1.51
CA GLN A 160 -6.14 -24.45 1.55
C GLN A 160 -6.85 -24.20 2.91
N PRO A 161 -6.21 -24.43 4.08
CA PRO A 161 -6.85 -24.12 5.37
C PRO A 161 -7.17 -22.63 5.54
N GLU A 162 -6.29 -21.75 5.05
CA GLU A 162 -6.43 -20.29 5.19
C GLU A 162 -7.51 -19.69 4.29
N LYS A 163 -8.01 -20.44 3.30
CA LYS A 163 -9.05 -19.94 2.39
C LYS A 163 -10.26 -19.39 3.15
N VAL A 164 -10.67 -20.03 4.24
CA VAL A 164 -11.86 -19.59 5.00
C VAL A 164 -11.67 -18.19 5.58
N GLU A 165 -10.45 -17.88 6.05
CA GLU A 165 -10.10 -16.58 6.63
C GLU A 165 -9.99 -15.47 5.57
N VAL A 166 -9.55 -15.81 4.36
CA VAL A 166 -9.23 -14.81 3.31
C VAL A 166 -10.34 -14.65 2.26
N ALA A 167 -11.18 -15.65 2.05
CA ALA A 167 -12.14 -15.71 0.94
C ALA A 167 -13.40 -14.85 1.13
N TYR A 168 -13.24 -13.58 1.51
CA TYR A 168 -14.26 -12.55 1.44
C TYR A 168 -14.80 -12.45 0.01
N GLN A 169 -16.09 -12.10 -0.13
CA GLN A 169 -16.73 -12.01 -1.45
C GLN A 169 -15.89 -11.18 -2.43
N ALA A 170 -15.49 -9.97 -2.03
CA ALA A 170 -14.68 -9.08 -2.87
C ALA A 170 -13.31 -9.66 -3.30
N ILE A 171 -12.69 -10.54 -2.50
CA ILE A 171 -11.49 -11.27 -2.91
C ILE A 171 -11.83 -12.34 -3.95
N ARG A 172 -12.93 -13.09 -3.77
CA ARG A 172 -13.40 -14.07 -4.77
C ARG A 172 -13.82 -13.41 -6.08
N GLU A 173 -14.35 -12.19 -6.03
CA GLU A 173 -14.74 -11.42 -7.22
C GLU A 173 -13.53 -11.02 -8.08
N LEU A 174 -12.30 -11.09 -7.55
CA LEU A 174 -11.08 -10.89 -8.35
C LEU A 174 -11.03 -11.85 -9.54
N ASP A 175 -11.58 -13.07 -9.42
CA ASP A 175 -11.63 -14.07 -10.50
C ASP A 175 -12.61 -13.70 -11.62
N LYS A 176 -13.55 -12.79 -11.35
CA LYS A 176 -14.55 -12.35 -12.34
C LYS A 176 -14.05 -11.22 -13.22
N LEU A 177 -13.01 -10.51 -12.78
CA LEU A 177 -12.35 -9.45 -13.52
C LEU A 177 -11.76 -9.98 -14.84
N LYS A 178 -11.76 -9.13 -15.86
CA LYS A 178 -11.55 -9.53 -17.26
C LYS A 178 -10.16 -9.21 -17.80
N ALA A 179 -9.37 -8.44 -17.07
CA ALA A 179 -7.99 -8.15 -17.45
C ALA A 179 -7.04 -8.10 -16.23
N PRO A 180 -5.76 -8.45 -16.39
CA PRO A 180 -4.76 -8.39 -15.33
C PRO A 180 -4.71 -7.05 -14.61
N HIS A 181 -4.77 -5.93 -15.35
CA HIS A 181 -4.73 -4.60 -14.73
C HIS A 181 -5.90 -4.30 -13.80
N GLN A 182 -7.08 -4.88 -14.04
CA GLN A 182 -8.22 -4.73 -13.14
C GLN A 182 -7.95 -5.47 -11.82
N VAL A 183 -7.39 -6.69 -11.90
CA VAL A 183 -7.02 -7.48 -10.72
C VAL A 183 -5.90 -6.80 -9.94
N ALA A 184 -4.86 -6.33 -10.64
CA ALA A 184 -3.75 -5.58 -10.07
C ALA A 184 -4.24 -4.35 -9.30
N ARG A 185 -5.11 -3.55 -9.93
CA ARG A 185 -5.74 -2.37 -9.32
C ARG A 185 -6.46 -2.72 -8.04
N ASP A 186 -7.34 -3.72 -8.06
CA ASP A 186 -8.17 -4.04 -6.89
C ASP A 186 -7.32 -4.60 -5.74
N ILE A 187 -6.31 -5.43 -6.03
CA ILE A 187 -5.36 -5.90 -5.01
C ILE A 187 -4.56 -4.74 -4.43
N LEU A 188 -3.96 -3.88 -5.26
CA LEU A 188 -3.19 -2.73 -4.79
C LEU A 188 -4.07 -1.79 -3.96
N ARG A 189 -5.25 -1.45 -4.47
CA ARG A 189 -6.15 -0.46 -3.89
C ARG A 189 -6.82 -0.92 -2.61
N TYR A 190 -7.23 -2.19 -2.52
CA TYR A 190 -8.08 -2.65 -1.42
C TYR A 190 -7.40 -3.61 -0.46
N LEU A 191 -6.33 -4.30 -0.89
CA LEU A 191 -5.62 -5.26 -0.04
C LEU A 191 -4.25 -4.72 0.42
N ILE A 192 -3.43 -4.19 -0.49
CA ILE A 192 -2.06 -3.76 -0.17
C ILE A 192 -2.03 -2.36 0.45
N ASN A 193 -2.74 -1.39 -0.12
CA ASN A 193 -2.72 0.01 0.31
C ASN A 193 -3.74 0.33 1.40
N ARG A 194 -4.38 -0.70 1.96
CA ARG A 194 -5.42 -0.57 2.98
C ARG A 194 -5.13 -1.50 4.13
N GLN A 195 -5.49 -1.05 5.32
CA GLN A 195 -5.50 -1.92 6.49
C GLN A 195 -6.68 -2.89 6.41
N GLY A 196 -6.48 -4.12 6.86
CA GLY A 196 -7.49 -5.16 6.83
C GLY A 196 -6.85 -6.52 7.07
N LEU A 197 -6.98 -7.41 6.09
CA LEU A 197 -6.33 -8.73 6.11
C LEU A 197 -4.81 -8.65 6.17
N LEU A 198 -4.24 -7.64 5.51
CA LEU A 198 -2.82 -7.34 5.52
C LEU A 198 -2.52 -6.18 6.47
N LEU A 199 -1.43 -6.33 7.21
CA LEU A 199 -0.90 -5.34 8.13
C LEU A 199 0.33 -4.68 7.51
N ASP A 200 0.42 -3.36 7.63
CA ASP A 200 1.68 -2.65 7.47
C ASP A 200 2.52 -2.73 8.76
N LYS A 201 3.75 -2.19 8.73
CA LYS A 201 4.66 -2.26 9.89
C LYS A 201 4.05 -1.58 11.14
N ASP A 202 3.36 -0.46 10.97
CA ASP A 202 2.81 0.27 12.12
C ASP A 202 1.67 -0.51 12.78
N ASN A 203 0.77 -1.10 11.98
CA ASN A 203 -0.32 -1.92 12.50
C ASN A 203 0.15 -3.27 13.04
N LEU A 204 1.18 -3.87 12.44
CA LEU A 204 1.82 -5.06 12.99
C LEU A 204 2.36 -4.80 14.40
N LEU A 205 3.13 -3.72 14.57
CA LEU A 205 3.69 -3.36 15.88
C LEU A 205 2.59 -3.01 16.88
N ALA A 206 1.50 -2.38 16.43
CA ALA A 206 0.35 -2.13 17.28
C ALA A 206 -0.34 -3.42 17.76
N GLN A 207 -0.51 -4.41 16.89
CA GLN A 207 -1.07 -5.72 17.28
C GLN A 207 -0.13 -6.51 18.19
N LEU A 208 1.18 -6.37 18.05
CA LEU A 208 2.16 -6.93 19.00
C LEU A 208 2.24 -6.14 20.32
N GLY A 209 1.65 -4.94 20.41
CA GLY A 209 1.78 -4.06 21.57
C GLY A 209 3.20 -3.48 21.75
N VAL A 210 4.00 -3.44 20.69
CA VAL A 210 5.42 -3.05 20.71
C VAL A 210 5.56 -1.56 20.35
N ALA A 211 6.44 -0.86 21.07
CA ALA A 211 6.80 0.51 20.74
C ALA A 211 7.49 0.57 19.37
N LYS A 212 7.20 1.61 18.58
CA LYS A 212 7.69 1.76 17.20
C LYS A 212 9.22 1.74 17.06
N THR A 213 9.92 2.15 18.11
CA THR A 213 11.38 2.18 18.18
C THR A 213 11.84 1.39 19.40
N GLY A 214 12.93 0.64 19.25
CA GLY A 214 13.51 -0.16 20.33
C GLY A 214 14.64 -1.03 19.80
N LYS A 215 15.42 -1.61 20.71
CA LYS A 215 16.62 -2.38 20.39
C LYS A 215 16.34 -3.56 19.46
N ASP A 216 15.26 -4.30 19.73
CA ASP A 216 14.98 -5.58 19.07
C ASP A 216 13.75 -5.54 18.15
N VAL A 217 13.31 -4.35 17.74
CA VAL A 217 12.18 -4.19 16.81
C VAL A 217 12.47 -4.86 15.46
N ASP A 218 13.68 -4.70 14.92
CA ASP A 218 14.00 -5.37 13.65
C ASP A 218 14.18 -6.88 13.82
N ALA A 219 14.65 -7.34 14.99
CA ALA A 219 14.79 -8.77 15.30
C ALA A 219 13.43 -9.49 15.33
N ILE A 220 12.39 -8.89 15.93
CA ILE A 220 11.05 -9.49 15.91
C ILE A 220 10.46 -9.50 14.50
N LEU A 221 10.73 -8.47 13.67
CA LEU A 221 10.29 -8.46 12.27
C LEU A 221 10.94 -9.59 11.46
N GLU A 222 12.23 -9.89 11.68
CA GLU A 222 12.89 -11.03 11.05
C GLU A 222 12.32 -12.38 11.53
N LEU A 223 12.02 -12.53 12.82
CA LEU A 223 11.39 -13.74 13.34
C LEU A 223 10.02 -14.00 12.69
N LEU A 224 9.21 -12.95 12.51
CA LEU A 224 7.90 -13.06 11.84
C LEU A 224 8.02 -13.41 10.35
N LYS A 225 9.11 -13.00 9.69
CA LYS A 225 9.40 -13.47 8.32
C LYS A 225 9.72 -14.95 8.31
N THR A 226 10.53 -15.42 9.25
CA THR A 226 10.89 -16.85 9.34
C THR A 226 9.74 -17.73 9.83
N GLY A 227 8.78 -17.16 10.59
CA GLY A 227 7.57 -17.83 11.05
C GLY A 227 6.40 -17.77 10.06
N GLU A 228 6.67 -17.51 8.77
CA GLU A 228 5.69 -17.50 7.68
C GLU A 228 4.53 -16.49 7.82
N VAL A 229 4.63 -15.51 8.73
CA VAL A 229 3.63 -14.45 8.94
C VAL A 229 3.66 -13.40 7.80
N LEU A 230 4.82 -13.25 7.15
CA LEU A 230 5.00 -12.31 6.03
C LEU A 230 4.07 -12.66 4.86
N TYR A 231 3.48 -11.65 4.25
CA TYR A 231 2.78 -11.79 2.97
C TYR A 231 3.79 -11.91 1.82
N THR A 232 3.69 -13.02 1.10
CA THR A 232 4.57 -13.41 -0.02
C THR A 232 3.82 -13.47 -1.35
N GLY A 233 2.55 -13.04 -1.37
CA GLY A 233 1.75 -12.96 -2.57
C GLY A 233 2.25 -11.89 -3.55
N ILE A 234 1.45 -11.68 -4.59
CA ILE A 234 1.70 -10.67 -5.61
C ILE A 234 1.96 -9.29 -4.98
N PHE A 235 2.93 -8.56 -5.53
CA PHE A 235 3.37 -7.23 -5.10
C PHE A 235 4.14 -7.17 -3.76
N SER A 236 4.43 -8.31 -3.13
CA SER A 236 5.10 -8.36 -1.83
C SER A 236 6.50 -7.71 -1.80
N GLU A 237 7.23 -7.71 -2.93
CA GLU A 237 8.58 -7.13 -3.02
C GLU A 237 8.56 -5.59 -2.96
N GLY A 238 7.47 -4.97 -3.42
CA GLY A 238 7.28 -3.53 -3.41
C GLY A 238 6.64 -3.02 -2.13
N TRP A 239 5.76 -3.81 -1.53
CA TRP A 239 4.99 -3.44 -0.34
C TRP A 239 5.05 -4.56 0.69
N THR A 240 5.99 -4.44 1.62
CA THR A 240 6.09 -5.38 2.75
C THR A 240 4.82 -5.32 3.59
N ARG A 241 4.19 -6.49 3.74
CA ARG A 241 2.95 -6.72 4.47
C ARG A 241 3.02 -8.02 5.24
N TRP A 242 2.16 -8.15 6.24
CA TRP A 242 2.01 -9.35 7.05
C TRP A 242 0.56 -9.77 7.10
N TRP A 243 0.31 -11.07 7.11
CA TRP A 243 -1.03 -11.60 7.28
C TRP A 243 -1.49 -11.41 8.73
N GLY A 244 -2.63 -10.76 8.91
CA GLY A 244 -3.20 -10.54 10.23
C GLY A 244 -3.61 -11.84 10.91
N HIS A 245 -4.21 -12.80 10.18
CA HIS A 245 -4.60 -14.09 10.74
C HIS A 245 -3.38 -14.93 11.13
N ARG A 246 -2.34 -15.01 10.29
CA ARG A 246 -1.09 -15.70 10.62
C ARG A 246 -0.40 -15.10 11.86
N LEU A 247 -0.49 -13.79 12.05
CA LEU A 247 0.04 -13.14 13.24
C LEU A 247 -0.70 -13.57 14.51
N GLN A 248 -2.03 -13.68 14.43
CA GLN A 248 -2.83 -14.18 15.56
C GLN A 248 -2.44 -15.63 15.86
N ASP A 249 -2.47 -16.52 14.86
CA ASP A 249 -2.11 -17.93 15.05
C ASP A 249 -0.70 -18.09 15.66
N TRP A 250 0.27 -17.36 15.13
CA TRP A 250 1.65 -17.34 15.64
C TRP A 250 1.74 -16.84 17.08
N GLY A 251 1.00 -15.78 17.42
CA GLY A 251 0.97 -15.20 18.75
C GLY A 251 0.28 -16.11 19.78
N ASP A 252 -0.85 -16.69 19.40
CA ASP A 252 -1.64 -17.61 20.22
C ASP A 252 -0.82 -18.87 20.57
N GLU A 253 -0.09 -19.42 19.60
CA GLU A 253 0.82 -20.55 19.83
C GLU A 253 1.97 -20.17 20.79
N LEU A 254 2.55 -18.99 20.62
CA LEU A 254 3.70 -18.54 21.40
C LEU A 254 3.35 -18.20 22.85
N CYS A 255 2.24 -17.49 23.05
CA CYS A 255 1.82 -16.95 24.35
C CYS A 255 0.79 -17.82 25.07
N GLY A 256 0.14 -18.77 24.39
CA GLY A 256 -0.89 -19.63 24.96
C GLY A 256 -2.23 -18.91 25.23
N GLU A 257 -2.35 -17.66 24.77
CA GLU A 257 -3.56 -16.84 24.83
C GLU A 257 -3.56 -15.89 23.63
N SER A 258 -4.74 -15.48 23.19
CA SER A 258 -4.87 -14.53 22.10
C SER A 258 -4.20 -13.20 22.41
N LEU A 259 -3.35 -12.73 21.49
CA LEU A 259 -2.70 -11.42 21.62
C LEU A 259 -3.75 -10.32 21.86
N GLY A 260 -4.91 -10.40 21.20
CA GLY A 260 -6.01 -9.44 21.38
C GLY A 260 -6.50 -9.26 22.82
N ASN A 261 -6.35 -10.29 23.66
CA ASN A 261 -6.78 -10.30 25.07
C ASN A 261 -5.71 -9.82 26.06
N MET A 262 -4.53 -9.48 25.56
CA MET A 262 -3.39 -9.04 26.37
C MET A 262 -3.14 -7.54 26.19
N THR A 263 -2.74 -6.84 27.25
CA THR A 263 -2.25 -5.46 27.15
C THR A 263 -0.88 -5.42 26.49
N ALA A 264 -0.43 -4.24 26.00
CA ALA A 264 0.93 -4.12 25.45
C ALA A 264 2.02 -4.59 26.41
N LYS A 265 1.85 -4.31 27.72
CA LYS A 265 2.78 -4.75 28.75
C LYS A 265 2.85 -6.27 28.83
N GLU A 266 1.70 -6.95 28.80
CA GLU A 266 1.61 -8.40 28.87
C GLU A 266 2.15 -9.06 27.59
N ARG A 267 1.77 -8.56 26.41
CA ARG A 267 2.27 -9.04 25.11
C ARG A 267 3.78 -8.99 25.06
N VAL A 268 4.36 -7.82 25.38
CA VAL A 268 5.81 -7.64 25.34
C VAL A 268 6.52 -8.48 26.38
N SER A 269 5.94 -8.69 27.57
CA SER A 269 6.50 -9.62 28.55
C SER A 269 6.58 -11.02 27.97
N CYS A 270 5.47 -11.55 27.42
CA CYS A 270 5.45 -12.86 26.77
C CYS A 270 6.50 -12.95 25.65
N LEU A 271 6.53 -11.99 24.73
CA LEU A 271 7.46 -11.98 23.60
C LEU A 271 8.91 -11.99 24.07
N ASN A 272 9.27 -11.15 25.04
CA ASN A 272 10.61 -11.10 25.57
C ASN A 272 10.99 -12.41 26.28
N ASP A 273 10.09 -12.96 27.07
CA ASP A 273 10.33 -14.19 27.84
C ASP A 273 10.48 -15.42 26.92
N LYS A 274 9.67 -15.51 25.87
CA LYS A 274 9.65 -16.66 24.95
C LYS A 274 10.72 -16.60 23.87
N LEU A 275 11.08 -15.39 23.42
CA LEU A 275 11.98 -15.18 22.28
C LEU A 275 13.36 -14.65 22.70
N GLY A 276 13.56 -14.32 23.97
CA GLY A 276 14.83 -13.76 24.46
C GLY A 276 15.12 -12.36 23.95
N LEU A 277 14.08 -11.56 23.68
CA LEU A 277 14.18 -10.19 23.16
C LEU A 277 14.11 -9.15 24.29
N ALA A 278 14.47 -7.91 23.96
CA ALA A 278 14.35 -6.72 24.78
C ALA A 278 13.47 -5.66 24.09
N LEU A 279 12.23 -6.04 23.79
CA LEU A 279 11.20 -5.15 23.27
C LEU A 279 10.67 -4.23 24.37
N SER A 280 10.23 -3.04 23.97
CA SER A 280 9.55 -2.08 24.84
C SER A 280 8.05 -2.06 24.54
N PRO A 281 7.17 -2.09 25.55
CA PRO A 281 5.73 -2.02 25.30
C PRO A 281 5.34 -0.63 24.81
N ALA A 282 4.38 -0.60 23.88
CA ALA A 282 3.74 0.63 23.45
C ALA A 282 3.07 1.33 24.63
N LYS A 283 2.99 2.67 24.54
CA LYS A 283 2.31 3.49 25.55
C LYS A 283 1.17 4.26 24.91
N SER A 284 0.07 4.33 25.63
CA SER A 284 -1.08 5.12 25.25
C SER A 284 -0.66 6.57 25.08
N ARG A 285 -0.93 7.16 23.91
CA ARG A 285 -0.66 8.60 23.71
C ARG A 285 -1.64 9.47 24.50
N TRP A 286 -2.78 8.91 24.90
CA TRP A 286 -3.81 9.60 25.68
C TRP A 286 -3.64 9.41 27.19
N GLN A 287 -3.40 8.17 27.65
CA GLN A 287 -3.31 7.84 29.07
C GLN A 287 -1.89 7.72 29.61
N ASN A 288 -0.87 7.65 28.74
CA ASN A 288 0.55 7.54 29.11
C ASN A 288 0.94 6.28 29.94
N HIS A 289 0.24 5.15 29.75
CA HIS A 289 0.65 3.85 30.30
C HIS A 289 0.65 2.76 29.21
N SER A 290 1.30 1.63 29.50
CA SER A 290 1.39 0.46 28.62
C SER A 290 0.38 -0.65 28.95
N ASP A 291 -0.37 -0.47 30.02
CA ASP A 291 -1.43 -1.40 30.44
C ASP A 291 -2.73 -1.12 29.66
N ALA A 292 -2.66 -1.24 28.34
CA ALA A 292 -3.72 -0.88 27.41
C ALA A 292 -3.80 -1.87 26.24
N PHE A 293 -5.01 -2.04 25.70
CA PHE A 293 -5.29 -2.92 24.58
C PHE A 293 -5.15 -2.17 23.25
N PHE A 294 -3.99 -2.35 22.62
CA PHE A 294 -3.73 -1.80 21.28
C PHE A 294 -4.22 -2.76 20.21
N GLY A 295 -5.00 -2.26 19.25
CA GLY A 295 -5.50 -3.07 18.13
C GLY A 295 -5.03 -2.59 16.75
N PHE A 296 -4.56 -1.34 16.66
CA PHE A 296 -4.21 -0.70 15.41
C PHE A 296 -3.32 0.53 15.66
N ALA A 297 -2.68 1.02 14.60
CA ALA A 297 -1.96 2.28 14.61
C ALA A 297 -2.89 3.45 14.24
N CYS A 298 -2.63 4.61 14.83
CA CYS A 298 -3.26 5.86 14.42
C CYS A 298 -2.83 6.24 13.00
N ALA A 299 -3.79 6.53 12.12
CA ALA A 299 -3.53 6.91 10.73
C ALA A 299 -2.81 8.26 10.57
N SER A 300 -2.78 9.09 11.63
CA SER A 300 -2.08 10.37 11.63
C SER A 300 -0.66 10.24 12.20
N CYS A 301 -0.50 9.80 13.45
CA CYS A 301 0.82 9.78 14.10
C CYS A 301 1.55 8.44 13.98
N HIS A 302 0.93 7.42 13.38
CA HIS A 302 1.51 6.09 13.19
C HIS A 302 1.96 5.39 14.48
N GLN A 303 1.36 5.76 15.62
CA GLN A 303 1.59 5.11 16.91
C GLN A 303 0.47 4.11 17.22
N PRO A 304 0.77 3.00 17.92
CA PRO A 304 -0.27 2.14 18.47
C PRO A 304 -1.30 2.94 19.26
N THR A 305 -2.59 2.65 19.04
CA THR A 305 -3.68 3.32 19.74
C THR A 305 -4.80 2.35 20.12
N GLU A 306 -5.52 2.69 21.17
CA GLU A 306 -6.66 1.98 21.70
C GLU A 306 -7.94 2.37 20.95
N ARG A 307 -8.91 1.44 20.91
CA ARG A 307 -10.21 1.70 20.29
C ARG A 307 -11.01 2.76 21.04
N GLU A 308 -10.91 2.77 22.37
CA GLU A 308 -11.62 3.71 23.24
C GLU A 308 -11.13 5.16 23.11
N PHE A 309 -9.88 5.39 22.71
CA PHE A 309 -9.31 6.73 22.51
C PHE A 309 -9.00 7.01 21.04
N ALA A 310 -9.86 6.53 20.15
CA ALA A 310 -9.78 6.82 18.73
C ALA A 310 -11.15 7.15 18.15
N VAL A 311 -11.14 7.94 17.09
CA VAL A 311 -12.29 8.20 16.22
C VAL A 311 -11.99 7.67 14.83
N LEU A 312 -13.02 7.34 14.07
CA LEU A 312 -12.85 6.87 12.70
C LEU A 312 -12.61 8.06 11.77
N ALA A 313 -11.70 7.90 10.82
CA ALA A 313 -11.60 8.78 9.68
C ALA A 313 -12.72 8.43 8.68
N TYR A 314 -13.21 9.43 7.94
CA TYR A 314 -14.10 9.21 6.81
C TYR A 314 -13.42 8.28 5.80
N ASP A 315 -14.16 7.28 5.36
CA ASP A 315 -13.64 6.26 4.46
C ASP A 315 -14.79 5.67 3.62
N PRO A 316 -14.85 5.97 2.32
CA PRO A 316 -15.96 5.54 1.47
C PRO A 316 -15.85 4.06 1.02
N SER A 317 -14.84 3.31 1.48
CA SER A 317 -14.65 1.92 1.05
C SER A 317 -15.83 1.03 1.48
N PRO A 318 -16.42 0.26 0.54
CA PRO A 318 -17.57 -0.60 0.85
C PRO A 318 -17.18 -1.97 1.41
N TYR A 319 -15.90 -2.34 1.39
CA TYR A 319 -15.47 -3.71 1.68
C TYR A 319 -15.27 -3.98 3.17
N ARG A 320 -15.92 -5.04 3.68
CA ARG A 320 -15.91 -5.39 5.11
C ARG A 320 -14.55 -5.86 5.64
N PHE A 321 -13.70 -6.44 4.79
CA PHE A 321 -12.36 -6.87 5.19
C PHE A 321 -11.39 -5.69 5.32
N VAL A 322 -11.77 -4.51 4.81
CA VAL A 322 -10.98 -3.31 4.93
C VAL A 322 -11.32 -2.62 6.25
N GLN A 323 -10.32 -2.48 7.10
CA GLN A 323 -10.44 -1.73 8.34
C GLN A 323 -10.39 -0.23 8.03
N ARG A 324 -11.36 0.50 8.57
CA ARG A 324 -11.40 1.96 8.50
C ARG A 324 -10.22 2.54 9.27
N LYS A 325 -9.62 3.59 8.73
CA LYS A 325 -8.55 4.34 9.40
C LYS A 325 -9.06 4.94 10.71
N SER A 326 -8.23 4.90 11.75
CA SER A 326 -8.54 5.46 13.06
C SER A 326 -7.58 6.59 13.40
N ILE A 327 -8.08 7.63 14.06
CA ILE A 327 -7.31 8.80 14.51
C ILE A 327 -7.39 8.84 16.03
N CYS A 328 -6.24 8.79 16.72
CA CYS A 328 -6.23 8.84 18.18
C CYS A 328 -6.67 10.21 18.71
N TRP A 329 -7.28 10.24 19.89
CA TRP A 329 -7.78 11.47 20.50
C TRP A 329 -6.70 12.53 20.69
N LYS A 330 -5.44 12.14 20.87
CA LYS A 330 -4.33 13.11 20.92
C LYS A 330 -4.11 13.82 19.59
N CYS A 331 -4.22 13.11 18.47
CA CYS A 331 -4.16 13.74 17.13
C CYS A 331 -5.36 14.65 16.89
N VAL A 332 -6.54 14.28 17.41
CA VAL A 332 -7.75 15.12 17.35
C VAL A 332 -7.54 16.42 18.14
N GLU A 333 -7.04 16.31 19.38
CA GLU A 333 -6.75 17.43 20.29
C GLU A 333 -5.74 18.40 19.67
N THR A 334 -4.69 17.89 19.02
CA THR A 334 -3.63 18.72 18.42
C THR A 334 -3.91 19.19 16.99
N GLY A 335 -4.95 18.66 16.34
CA GLY A 335 -5.22 18.89 14.92
C GLY A 335 -4.17 18.30 13.96
N GLU A 336 -3.31 17.38 14.43
CA GLU A 336 -2.22 16.79 13.64
C GLU A 336 -2.75 16.05 12.39
N PHE A 337 -3.93 15.44 12.49
CA PHE A 337 -4.52 14.63 11.42
C PHE A 337 -4.88 15.43 10.17
N GLU A 338 -5.23 16.71 10.30
CA GLU A 338 -5.62 17.57 9.18
C GLU A 338 -4.44 17.78 8.20
N LYS A 339 -3.21 17.81 8.73
CA LYS A 339 -1.97 17.94 7.93
C LYS A 339 -1.72 16.74 7.03
N HIS A 340 -2.35 15.61 7.32
CA HIS A 340 -2.28 14.38 6.54
C HIS A 340 -3.48 14.20 5.60
N GLY A 341 -4.33 15.23 5.45
CA GLY A 341 -5.52 15.17 4.59
C GLY A 341 -6.55 14.16 5.08
N LEU A 342 -6.55 13.84 6.38
CA LEU A 342 -7.53 12.95 6.98
C LEU A 342 -8.77 13.76 7.36
N GLU A 343 -9.94 13.22 7.03
CA GLU A 343 -11.24 13.76 7.41
C GLU A 343 -11.85 12.86 8.50
N ILE A 344 -12.58 13.45 9.44
CA ILE A 344 -13.27 12.71 10.50
C ILE A 344 -14.59 12.17 9.94
N ASP A 345 -15.00 10.98 10.36
CA ASP A 345 -16.33 10.47 10.06
C ASP A 345 -17.41 11.29 10.79
N ASP A 346 -18.48 11.66 10.09
CA ASP A 346 -19.60 12.45 10.62
C ASP A 346 -20.16 11.87 11.95
N GLY A 347 -20.12 10.54 12.12
CA GLY A 347 -20.57 9.88 13.34
C GLY A 347 -19.73 10.19 14.59
N ALA A 348 -18.54 10.81 14.43
CA ALA A 348 -17.63 11.15 15.52
C ALA A 348 -17.57 12.66 15.83
N GLU A 349 -18.30 13.51 15.11
CA GLU A 349 -18.24 14.97 15.25
C GLU A 349 -18.44 15.45 16.69
N PHE A 350 -19.45 14.93 17.39
CA PHE A 350 -19.75 15.30 18.77
C PHE A 350 -18.58 15.04 19.73
N ILE A 351 -17.91 13.89 19.59
CA ILE A 351 -16.75 13.55 20.43
C ILE A 351 -15.57 14.45 20.09
N VAL A 352 -15.35 14.71 18.80
CA VAL A 352 -14.28 15.60 18.31
C VAL A 352 -14.45 17.02 18.84
N GLU A 353 -15.67 17.56 18.82
CA GLU A 353 -15.98 18.89 19.35
C GLU A 353 -15.63 18.97 20.85
N LYS A 354 -16.05 17.97 21.65
CA LYS A 354 -15.72 17.90 23.08
C LYS A 354 -14.23 17.84 23.38
N ILE A 355 -13.47 17.08 22.60
CA ILE A 355 -12.01 16.99 22.73
C ILE A 355 -11.38 18.35 22.41
N ARG A 356 -11.78 18.99 21.30
CA ARG A 356 -11.25 20.28 20.87
C ARG A 356 -11.58 21.43 21.82
N ASN A 357 -12.78 21.40 22.41
CA ASN A 357 -13.21 22.37 23.43
C ASN A 357 -12.56 22.10 24.80
N GLY A 358 -11.81 21.01 24.95
CA GLY A 358 -11.14 20.64 26.19
C GLY A 358 -12.10 20.16 27.29
N GLU A 359 -13.31 19.73 26.93
CA GLU A 359 -14.26 19.05 27.82
C GLU A 359 -13.81 17.62 28.12
N ILE A 360 -13.08 17.01 27.18
CA ILE A 360 -12.41 15.73 27.31
C ILE A 360 -10.90 15.98 27.25
N ARG A 361 -10.18 15.68 28.33
CA ARG A 361 -8.73 15.91 28.43
C ARG A 361 -7.97 14.63 28.74
N SER A 362 -6.74 14.57 28.25
CA SER A 362 -5.82 13.49 28.60
C SER A 362 -5.53 13.52 30.11
N ALA A 363 -5.41 12.34 30.72
CA ALA A 363 -5.11 12.19 32.15
C ALA A 363 -3.82 12.91 32.56
N ALA A 364 -2.90 13.14 31.62
CA ALA A 364 -1.66 13.90 31.81
C ALA A 364 -1.89 15.37 32.24
N TYR A 365 -3.07 15.95 32.01
CA TYR A 365 -3.40 17.33 32.40
C TYR A 365 -4.07 17.46 33.77
N LEU A 366 -4.51 16.36 34.39
CA LEU A 366 -5.18 16.39 35.70
C LEU A 366 -4.19 16.24 36.88
N GLY A 367 -2.90 16.16 36.59
CA GLY A 367 -1.81 16.04 37.57
C GLY A 367 -0.86 17.24 37.64
N GLN A 368 -1.29 18.43 37.19
CA GLN A 368 -0.58 19.69 37.44
C GLN A 368 -1.30 20.55 38.47
#